data_AF-A0A2V9ICQ3-F1
#
_entry.id   AF-A0A2V9ICQ3-F1
#
_cell.length_a   1.000
_cell.length_b   1.000
_cell.length_c   1.000
_cell.angle_alpha   90.00
_cell.angle_beta   90.00
_cell.angle_gamma   90.00
#
_symmetry.space_group_name_H-M   'P 1'
#
loop_
_entity.id
_entity.type
_entity.pdbx_description
1 polymer ?
#
loop_
_entity_poly.entity_id
_entity_poly.type
_entity_poly.pdbx_seq_one_letter_code
_entity_poly.pdbx_strand_id
1 'polypeptide(L)'
;MKPQDDFEIVTHSPEETLALGRKLATELRPPCLVLLEGELGSGKTTLAKGIVAGLGVSSEEEVTSPSFTLVHEYGRERKVYHV
;
A
#
# COMPACT_ATOMS: atom_id res chain seq x y z
N MET A 1 -11.41 7.82 -20.33
CA MET A 1 -11.25 7.37 -18.93
C MET A 1 -12.46 7.86 -18.17
N LYS A 2 -13.25 6.99 -17.51
CA LYS A 2 -14.39 7.47 -16.70
C LYS A 2 -13.83 8.31 -15.54
N PRO A 3 -14.54 9.36 -15.07
CA PRO A 3 -14.17 10.03 -13.84
C PRO A 3 -14.18 8.98 -12.73
N GLN A 4 -13.06 8.82 -12.03
CA GLN A 4 -13.09 8.18 -10.73
C GLN A 4 -13.66 9.24 -9.79
N ASP A 5 -14.69 8.90 -9.02
CA ASP A 5 -15.18 9.82 -7.99
C ASP A 5 -14.07 9.98 -6.96
N ASP A 6 -13.51 11.19 -6.88
CA ASP A 6 -12.49 11.51 -5.88
C ASP A 6 -13.11 11.44 -4.49
N PHE A 7 -12.42 10.80 -3.56
CA PHE A 7 -12.81 10.74 -2.16
C PHE A 7 -11.63 11.11 -1.27
N GLU A 8 -11.91 11.74 -0.14
CA GLU A 8 -10.91 12.18 0.82
C GLU A 8 -11.07 11.43 2.14
N ILE A 9 -9.95 10.93 2.68
CA ILE A 9 -9.88 10.32 4.00
C ILE A 9 -8.71 10.95 4.74
N VAL A 10 -8.97 11.45 5.95
CA VAL A 10 -7.96 12.01 6.84
C VAL A 10 -7.62 10.97 7.91
N THR A 11 -6.33 10.71 8.08
CA THR A 11 -5.80 9.89 9.19
C THR A 11 -4.91 10.75 10.07
N HIS A 12 -4.98 10.55 11.38
CA HIS A 12 -4.24 11.34 12.37
C HIS A 12 -3.06 10.60 12.99
N SER A 13 -2.84 9.34 12.62
CA SER A 13 -1.69 8.54 13.08
C SER A 13 -1.20 7.53 12.04
N PRO A 14 0.05 7.05 12.16
CA PRO A 14 0.55 5.95 11.34
C PRO A 14 -0.30 4.67 11.45
N GLU A 15 -0.83 4.38 12.65
CA GLU A 15 -1.68 3.21 12.90
C GLU A 15 -3.01 3.31 12.13
N GLU A 16 -3.58 4.51 12.03
CA GLU A 16 -4.77 4.77 11.21
C GLU A 16 -4.46 4.64 9.71
N THR A 17 -3.33 5.17 9.23
CA THR A 17 -2.88 5.00 7.84
C THR A 17 -2.66 3.53 7.48
N LEU A 18 -2.10 2.75 8.40
CA LEU A 18 -1.89 1.33 8.26
C LEU A 18 -3.23 0.57 8.18
N ALA A 19 -4.17 0.88 9.08
CA ALA A 19 -5.51 0.31 9.08
C ALA A 19 -6.28 0.67 7.80
N LEU A 20 -6.11 1.89 7.29
CA LEU A 20 -6.65 2.31 6.00
C LEU A 20 -6.09 1.45 4.86
N GLY A 21 -4.77 1.19 4.84
CA GLY A 21 -4.16 0.31 3.85
C GLY A 21 -4.72 -1.11 3.87
N ARG A 22 -4.92 -1.68 5.07
CA ARG A 22 -5.56 -3.01 5.23
C ARG A 22 -6.98 -3.02 4.70
N LYS A 23 -7.75 -1.96 4.95
CA LYS A 23 -9.12 -1.82 4.41
C LYS A 23 -9.10 -1.65 2.89
N LEU A 24 -8.20 -0.84 2.35
CA LEU A 24 -8.09 -0.65 0.90
C LEU A 24 -7.80 -1.98 0.19
N ALA A 25 -6.97 -2.84 0.77
CA ALA A 25 -6.65 -4.16 0.24
C ALA A 25 -7.88 -5.05 -0.02
N THR A 26 -8.97 -4.92 0.76
CA THR A 26 -10.19 -5.73 0.56
C THR A 26 -10.98 -5.33 -0.68
N GLU A 27 -10.79 -4.09 -1.15
CA GLU A 27 -11.47 -3.53 -2.31
C GLU A 27 -10.66 -3.70 -3.61
N LEU A 28 -9.36 -4.00 -3.49
CA LEU A 28 -8.49 -4.22 -4.64
C LEU A 28 -8.85 -5.53 -5.35
N ARG A 29 -8.96 -5.45 -6.68
CA ARG A 29 -9.20 -6.60 -7.56
C ARG A 29 -7.97 -6.83 -8.44
N PRO A 30 -7.08 -7.77 -8.08
CA PRO A 30 -5.91 -8.07 -8.88
C PRO A 30 -6.27 -8.65 -10.26
N PRO A 31 -5.46 -8.38 -11.31
CA PRO A 31 -4.28 -7.50 -11.29
C PRO A 31 -4.67 -6.02 -11.27
N CYS A 32 -4.02 -5.23 -10.41
CA CYS A 32 -4.26 -3.78 -10.30
C CYS A 32 -2.96 -3.03 -10.03
N LEU A 33 -2.94 -1.73 -10.35
CA LEU A 33 -1.85 -0.80 -10.06
C LEU A 33 -2.35 0.26 -9.07
N VAL A 34 -1.60 0.44 -7.98
CA VAL A 34 -1.83 1.51 -7.00
C VAL A 34 -0.67 2.48 -7.08
N LEU A 35 -0.96 3.74 -7.40
CA LEU A 35 0.04 4.81 -7.44
C LEU A 35 -0.05 5.62 -6.14
N LEU A 36 1.07 5.74 -5.42
CA LEU A 36 1.17 6.52 -4.20
C LEU A 36 2.03 7.75 -4.45
N GLU A 37 1.44 8.94 -4.34
CA GLU A 37 2.12 10.22 -4.53
C GLU A 37 2.20 10.99 -3.21
N GLY A 38 3.29 11.74 -3.03
CA GLY A 38 3.47 12.65 -1.89
C GLY A 38 4.93 12.80 -1.48
N GLU A 39 5.20 13.77 -0.62
CA GLU A 39 6.54 14.14 -0.16
C GLU A 39 7.24 13.07 0.69
N LEU A 40 8.55 13.19 0.90
CA LEU A 40 9.28 12.32 1.84
C LEU A 40 8.66 12.41 3.23
N GLY A 41 8.42 11.26 3.86
CA GLY A 41 7.79 11.19 5.18
C GLY A 41 6.27 11.33 5.18
N SER A 42 5.61 11.44 4.01
CA SER A 42 4.14 11.57 3.90
C SER A 42 3.34 10.32 4.29
N GLY A 43 3.99 9.21 4.67
CA GLY A 43 3.30 7.98 5.08
C GLY A 43 3.03 6.97 3.95
N LYS A 44 3.55 7.17 2.73
CA LYS A 44 3.40 6.22 1.59
C LYS A 44 3.75 4.77 1.97
N THR A 45 4.91 4.58 2.61
CA THR A 45 5.35 3.24 3.03
C THR A 45 4.46 2.64 4.11
N THR A 46 3.92 3.45 5.02
CA THR A 46 2.95 3.00 6.03
C THR A 46 1.66 2.51 5.39
N LEU A 47 1.17 3.21 4.37
CA LEU A 47 0.00 2.77 3.61
C LEU A 47 0.30 1.47 2.84
N ALA A 48 1.45 1.38 2.17
CA ALA A 48 1.88 0.18 1.46
C ALA A 48 2.00 -1.05 2.37
N LYS A 49 2.54 -0.89 3.59
CA LYS A 49 2.56 -1.94 4.63
C LYS A 49 1.17 -2.49 4.91
N GLY A 50 0.21 -1.60 5.15
CA GLY A 50 -1.18 -1.97 5.39
C GLY A 50 -1.80 -2.73 4.21
N ILE A 51 -1.54 -2.29 2.98
CA ILE A 51 -2.05 -2.97 1.77
C ILE A 51 -1.48 -4.39 1.66
N VAL A 52 -0.16 -4.54 1.74
CA VAL A 52 0.51 -5.85 1.61
C VAL A 52 0.03 -6.83 2.68
N ALA A 53 -0.07 -6.37 3.93
CA ALA A 53 -0.58 -7.18 5.03
C ALA A 53 -2.06 -7.51 4.87
N GLY A 54 -2.88 -6.55 4.43
CA GLY A 54 -4.31 -6.75 4.16
C GLY A 54 -4.58 -7.74 3.01
N LEU A 55 -3.68 -7.83 2.03
CA LEU A 55 -3.73 -8.84 0.98
C LEU A 55 -3.27 -10.24 1.47
N GLY A 56 -2.74 -10.35 2.68
CA GLY A 56 -2.22 -11.60 3.26
C GLY A 56 -0.94 -12.10 2.60
N VAL A 57 -0.17 -11.20 1.98
CA VAL A 57 0.97 -11.54 1.12
C VAL A 57 2.31 -11.55 1.89
N SER A 58 2.45 -10.69 2.89
CA SER A 58 3.62 -10.59 3.79
C SER A 58 3.23 -9.79 5.04
N SER A 59 4.03 -9.86 6.11
CA SER A 59 3.79 -9.09 7.33
C SER A 59 4.20 -7.62 7.16
N GLU A 60 3.68 -6.75 8.02
CA GLU A 60 3.99 -5.31 7.98
C GLU A 60 5.45 -4.99 8.33
N GLU A 61 6.07 -5.87 9.11
CA GLU A 61 7.46 -5.78 9.57
C GLU A 61 8.42 -6.08 8.41
N GLU A 62 8.03 -6.97 7.50
CA GLU A 62 8.83 -7.35 6.32
C GLU A 62 8.77 -6.30 5.20
N VAL A 63 7.72 -5.48 5.18
CA VAL A 63 7.52 -4.47 4.15
C VAL A 63 8.35 -3.21 4.45
N THR A 64 9.25 -2.87 3.55
CA THR A 64 10.21 -1.77 3.71
C THR A 64 10.24 -0.91 2.45
N SER A 65 10.73 0.33 2.57
CA SER A 65 10.86 1.25 1.44
C SER A 65 11.95 0.75 0.47
N PRO A 66 11.67 0.62 -0.84
CA PRO A 66 12.64 0.17 -1.83
C PRO A 66 13.62 1.29 -2.26
N SER A 67 14.02 2.15 -1.33
CA SER A 67 14.75 3.40 -1.63
C SER A 67 16.07 3.20 -2.40
N PHE A 68 16.67 2.01 -2.31
CA PHE A 68 17.91 1.66 -3.01
C PHE A 68 17.77 0.43 -3.93
N THR A 69 16.76 -0.40 -3.70
CA THR A 69 16.53 -1.67 -4.40
C THR A 69 15.65 -1.51 -5.64
N LEU A 70 15.05 -0.33 -5.84
CA LEU A 70 14.11 0.02 -6.91
C LEU A 70 12.78 -0.75 -6.84
N VAL A 71 12.78 -2.03 -6.48
CA VAL A 71 11.57 -2.85 -6.32
C VAL A 71 11.74 -3.87 -5.19
N HIS A 72 10.74 -3.99 -4.33
CA HIS A 72 10.55 -5.12 -3.43
C HIS A 72 9.40 -6.00 -3.90
N GLU A 73 9.61 -7.32 -3.91
CA GLU A 73 8.59 -8.32 -4.22
C GLU A 73 8.20 -9.06 -2.93
N TYR A 74 6.90 -9.08 -2.65
CA TYR A 74 6.32 -9.78 -1.50
C TYR A 74 5.42 -10.92 -1.97
N GLY A 75 5.47 -12.05 -1.26
CA GLY A 75 4.62 -13.22 -1.49
C GLY A 75 5.17 -14.27 -2.45
N ARG A 76 4.43 -15.39 -2.56
CA ARG A 76 4.79 -16.54 -3.41
C ARG A 76 3.84 -16.73 -4.57
N GLU A 77 2.59 -17.09 -4.28
CA GLU A 77 1.55 -17.34 -5.28
C GLU A 77 0.84 -16.04 -5.70
N ARG A 78 0.48 -15.22 -4.71
CA ARG A 78 0.08 -13.83 -4.92
C ARG A 78 1.27 -12.94 -4.67
N LYS A 79 1.49 -11.97 -5.55
CA LYS A 79 2.66 -11.10 -5.53
C LYS A 79 2.25 -9.64 -5.42
N VAL A 80 2.96 -8.89 -4.59
CA VAL A 80 2.93 -7.42 -4.60
C VAL A 80 4.32 -6.94 -4.97
N TYR A 81 4.37 -6.04 -5.96
CA TYR A 81 5.57 -5.33 -6.36
C TYR A 81 5.48 -3.91 -5.81
N HIS A 82 6.33 -3.59 -4.85
CA HIS A 82 6.45 -2.25 -4.27
C HIS A 82 7.66 -1.58 -4.90
N VAL A 83 7.41 -0.57 -5.72
CA VAL A 83 8.40 0.22 -6.47
C VAL A 83 8.62 1.56 -5.75
#